data_AF-A0A522D0Q1-F1
#
_entry.id   AF-A0A522D0Q1-F1
#
_cell.length_a   1.000
_cell.length_b   1.000
_cell.length_c   1.000
_cell.angle_alpha   90.00
_cell.angle_beta   90.00
_cell.angle_gamma   90.00
#
_symmetry.space_group_name_H-M   'P 1'
#
loop_
_entity.id
_entity.type
_entity.pdbx_description
1 polymer ?
#
loop_
_entity_poly.entity_id
_entity_poly.type
_entity_poly.pdbx_seq_one_letter_code
_entity_poly.pdbx_strand_id
1 'polypeptide(L)'
;MTEAVTRYIGIVVTIIVFVVLYVWQNIEVMKMKMEYRRGVRIEKQLVKENDRLHYEIERMRRLDRIEKYAQGAGLRYLGPQDFDVITVKQKGK
;
A
#
# COMPACT_ATOMS: atom_id res chain seq x y z
N MET A 1 -20.36 -0.90 64.70
CA MET A 1 -20.47 0.19 63.70
C MET A 1 -19.26 0.26 62.77
N THR A 2 -18.03 0.20 63.31
CA THR A 2 -16.77 0.26 62.54
C THR A 2 -16.61 -0.84 61.47
N GLU A 3 -16.96 -2.10 61.76
CA GLU A 3 -16.81 -3.20 60.79
C GLU A 3 -17.68 -3.03 59.52
N ALA A 4 -18.91 -2.53 59.69
CA ALA A 4 -19.80 -2.27 58.56
C ALA A 4 -19.26 -1.15 57.67
N VAL A 5 -18.68 -0.11 58.28
CA VAL A 5 -18.05 1.00 57.56
C VAL A 5 -16.82 0.53 56.79
N THR A 6 -15.96 -0.31 57.39
CA THR A 6 -14.77 -0.85 56.71
C THR A 6 -15.15 -1.70 55.50
N ARG A 7 -16.17 -2.57 55.61
CA ARG A 7 -16.68 -3.36 54.48
C ARG A 7 -17.25 -2.48 53.38
N TYR A 8 -18.00 -1.44 53.75
CA TYR A 8 -18.60 -0.51 52.79
C TYR A 8 -17.53 0.27 52.02
N ILE A 9 -16.50 0.77 52.70
CA ILE A 9 -15.36 1.45 52.07
C ILE A 9 -14.64 0.50 51.09
N GLY A 10 -14.42 -0.76 51.47
CA GLY A 10 -13.80 -1.75 50.58
C GLY A 10 -14.58 -1.98 49.28
N ILE A 11 -15.91 -2.06 49.36
CA ILE A 11 -16.79 -2.20 48.19
C ILE A 11 -16.70 -0.96 47.30
N VAL A 12 -16.78 0.24 47.90
CA VAL A 12 -16.72 1.50 47.14
C VAL A 12 -15.38 1.64 46.41
N VAL A 13 -14.27 1.37 47.08
CA VAL A 13 -12.93 1.42 46.46
C VAL A 13 -12.84 0.42 45.31
N THR A 14 -13.35 -0.80 45.50
CA THR A 14 -13.33 -1.84 44.47
C THR A 14 -14.13 -1.39 43.23
N ILE A 15 -15.33 -0.85 43.42
CA ILE A 15 -16.15 -0.33 42.32
C ILE A 15 -15.42 0.79 41.57
N ILE A 16 -14.82 1.74 42.28
CA ILE A 16 -14.07 2.86 41.66
C ILE A 16 -12.91 2.32 40.81
N VAL A 17 -12.13 1.39 41.34
CA VAL A 17 -11.02 0.77 40.61
C VAL A 17 -11.53 0.03 39.37
N PHE A 18 -12.62 -0.73 39.48
CA PHE A 18 -13.23 -1.41 38.34
C PHE A 18 -13.69 -0.44 37.25
N VAL A 19 -14.31 0.68 37.62
CA VAL A 19 -14.75 1.69 36.64
C VAL A 19 -13.54 2.31 35.92
N VAL A 20 -12.49 2.65 36.65
CA VAL A 20 -11.27 3.22 36.04
C VAL A 20 -10.62 2.21 35.10
N LEU A 21 -10.47 0.95 35.52
CA LEU A 21 -9.93 -0.11 34.68
C LEU A 21 -10.79 -0.37 33.44
N TYR A 22 -12.11 -0.34 33.57
CA TYR A 22 -13.03 -0.51 32.44
C TYR A 22 -12.85 0.60 31.40
N VAL A 23 -12.80 1.86 31.84
CA VAL A 23 -12.58 2.99 30.92
C VAL A 23 -11.21 2.90 30.27
N TRP A 24 -10.18 2.52 31.04
CA TRP A 24 -8.83 2.33 30.51
C TRP A 24 -8.79 1.25 29.43
N GLN A 25 -9.33 0.06 29.71
CA GLN A 25 -9.41 -1.04 28.74
C GLN A 25 -10.18 -0.63 27.48
N ASN A 26 -11.25 0.16 27.63
CA ASN A 26 -12.02 0.64 26.48
C ASN A 26 -11.17 1.49 25.53
N ILE A 27 -10.38 2.42 26.09
CA ILE A 27 -9.49 3.28 25.32
C ILE A 27 -8.35 2.46 24.68
N GLU A 28 -7.78 1.52 25.42
CA GLU A 28 -6.67 0.69 24.97
C GLU A 28 -7.09 -0.23 23.81
N VAL A 29 -8.26 -0.87 23.92
CA VAL A 29 -8.85 -1.65 22.82
C VAL A 29 -9.10 -0.78 21.60
N MET A 30 -9.53 0.47 21.78
CA MET A 30 -9.73 1.39 20.65
C MET A 30 -8.41 1.75 19.98
N LYS A 31 -7.34 2.03 20.75
CA LYS A 31 -6.00 2.28 20.21
C LYS A 31 -5.47 1.08 19.41
N MET A 32 -5.58 -0.13 19.98
CA MET A 32 -5.18 -1.36 19.28
C MET A 32 -5.94 -1.56 17.97
N LYS A 33 -7.26 -1.32 17.94
CA LYS A 33 -8.06 -1.39 16.71
C LYS A 33 -7.65 -0.35 15.66
N MET A 34 -7.18 0.82 16.07
CA MET A 34 -6.68 1.84 15.14
C MET A 34 -5.30 1.47 14.57
N GLU A 35 -4.39 1.01 15.42
CA GLU A 35 -3.06 0.56 15.00
C GLU A 35 -3.15 -0.63 14.03
N TYR A 36 -4.00 -1.60 14.34
CA TYR A 36 -4.28 -2.72 13.45
C TYR A 36 -4.79 -2.25 12.08
N ARG A 37 -5.76 -1.33 12.05
CA ARG A 37 -6.30 -0.77 10.80
C ARG A 37 -5.29 0.10 10.03
N ARG A 38 -4.31 0.70 10.71
CA ARG A 38 -3.19 1.40 10.06
C ARG A 38 -2.24 0.40 9.43
N GLY A 39 -1.85 -0.65 10.16
CA GLY A 39 -0.99 -1.72 9.66
C GLY A 39 -1.56 -2.39 8.41
N VAL A 40 -2.83 -2.79 8.45
CA VAL A 40 -3.52 -3.42 7.29
C VAL A 40 -3.57 -2.48 6.08
N ARG A 41 -3.68 -1.17 6.28
CA ARG A 41 -3.64 -0.20 5.17
C ARG A 41 -2.26 -0.12 4.54
N ILE A 42 -1.22 -0.07 5.37
CA ILE A 42 0.18 -0.04 4.91
C ILE A 42 0.51 -1.32 4.15
N GLU A 43 0.11 -2.48 4.68
CA GLU A 43 0.31 -3.77 4.02
C GLU A 43 -0.33 -3.80 2.62
N LYS A 44 -1.59 -3.36 2.51
CA LYS A 44 -2.28 -3.28 1.21
C LYS A 44 -1.60 -2.32 0.22
N GLN A 45 -1.06 -1.21 0.72
CA GLN A 45 -0.31 -0.27 -0.13
C GLN A 45 0.99 -0.91 -0.62
N LEU A 46 1.75 -1.55 0.26
CA LEU A 46 3.00 -2.22 -0.09
C LEU A 46 2.79 -3.36 -1.08
N VAL A 47 1.74 -4.17 -0.92
CA VAL A 47 1.40 -5.23 -1.90
C VAL A 47 1.12 -4.63 -3.27
N LYS A 48 0.34 -3.56 -3.33
CA LYS A 48 0.01 -2.89 -4.61
C LYS A 48 1.24 -2.27 -5.28
N GLU A 49 2.14 -1.69 -4.49
CA GLU A 49 3.41 -1.16 -5.00
C GLU A 49 4.34 -2.26 -5.50
N ASN A 50 4.40 -3.38 -4.76
CA ASN A 50 5.18 -4.54 -5.14
C ASN A 50 4.70 -5.15 -6.46
N ASP A 51 3.38 -5.34 -6.63
CA ASP A 51 2.79 -5.82 -7.88
C ASP A 51 3.12 -4.89 -9.07
N ARG A 52 3.07 -3.57 -8.84
CA ARG A 52 3.43 -2.58 -9.86
C ARG A 52 4.91 -2.67 -10.24
N LEU A 53 5.80 -2.80 -9.26
CA LEU A 53 7.23 -2.95 -9.51
C LEU A 53 7.53 -4.25 -10.28
N HIS A 54 6.88 -5.36 -9.92
CA HIS A 54 7.00 -6.61 -10.66
C HIS A 54 6.54 -6.46 -12.11
N TYR A 55 5.43 -5.77 -12.34
CA TYR A 55 4.97 -5.48 -13.70
C TYR A 55 5.99 -4.63 -14.49
N GLU A 56 6.54 -3.59 -13.88
CA GLU A 56 7.55 -2.74 -14.52
C GLU A 56 8.83 -3.53 -14.86
N ILE A 57 9.31 -4.39 -13.96
CA ILE A 57 10.46 -5.28 -14.21
C ILE A 57 10.18 -6.23 -15.38
N GLU A 58 9.02 -6.88 -15.39
CA GLU A 58 8.70 -7.84 -16.46
C GLU A 58 8.52 -7.15 -17.81
N ARG A 59 8.02 -5.91 -17.83
CA ARG A 59 7.95 -5.07 -19.03
C ARG A 59 9.35 -4.74 -19.56
N MET A 60 10.27 -4.29 -18.72
CA MET A 60 11.66 -4.02 -19.13
C MET A 60 12.33 -5.29 -19.65
N ARG A 61 12.16 -6.42 -18.94
CA ARG A 61 12.70 -7.73 -19.35
C ARG A 61 12.16 -8.23 -20.69
N ARG A 62 10.91 -7.88 -21.04
CA ARG A 62 10.33 -8.18 -22.36
C ARG A 62 10.91 -7.29 -23.44
N LEU A 63 11.12 -6.00 -23.18
CA LEU A 63 11.77 -5.09 -24.12
C LEU A 63 13.20 -5.53 -24.43
N ASP A 64 14.00 -5.87 -23.41
CA ASP A 64 15.35 -6.38 -23.60
C ASP A 64 15.36 -7.68 -24.43
N ARG A 65 14.38 -8.55 -24.22
CA ARG A 65 14.22 -9.78 -25.02
C ARG A 65 13.86 -9.48 -26.47
N ILE A 66 12.97 -8.51 -26.71
CA ILE A 66 12.58 -8.09 -28.06
C ILE A 66 13.77 -7.45 -28.78
N GLU A 67 14.55 -6.61 -28.11
CA GLU A 67 15.72 -5.95 -28.68
C GLU A 67 16.80 -6.97 -29.06
N LYS A 68 17.09 -7.95 -28.18
CA LYS A 68 18.01 -9.05 -28.47
C LYS A 68 17.52 -9.95 -29.60
N TYR A 69 16.22 -10.23 -29.66
CA TYR A 69 15.64 -10.99 -30.77
C TYR A 69 15.76 -10.23 -32.10
N ALA A 70 15.47 -8.92 -32.11
CA ALA A 70 15.58 -8.09 -33.30
C ALA A 70 17.03 -8.02 -33.80
N GLN A 71 18.00 -7.84 -32.90
CA GLN A 71 19.43 -7.88 -33.24
C GLN A 71 19.85 -9.24 -33.80
N GLY A 72 19.40 -10.35 -33.19
CA GLY A 72 19.69 -11.71 -33.67
C GLY A 72 19.02 -12.07 -35.00
N ALA A 73 17.86 -11.47 -35.29
CA ALA A 73 17.15 -11.61 -36.56
C ALA A 73 17.68 -10.68 -37.67
N GLY A 74 18.73 -9.90 -37.41
CA GLY A 74 19.32 -8.95 -38.36
C GLY A 74 18.48 -7.70 -38.62
N LEU A 75 17.48 -7.43 -37.77
CA LEU A 75 16.65 -6.23 -37.86
C LEU A 75 17.41 -5.06 -37.24
N ARG A 76 17.71 -4.05 -38.06
CA ARG A 76 18.43 -2.84 -37.66
C ARG A 76 17.47 -1.85 -36.98
N TYR A 77 17.93 -1.22 -35.90
CA TYR A 77 17.18 -0.15 -35.22
C TYR A 77 17.00 1.04 -36.19
N LEU A 78 15.75 1.34 -36.56
CA LEU A 78 15.40 2.47 -37.41
C LEU A 78 15.33 3.73 -36.55
N GLY A 79 16.26 4.66 -36.79
CA GLY A 79 16.27 5.96 -36.13
C GLY A 79 15.41 6.98 -36.89
N PRO A 80 15.16 8.17 -36.30
CA PRO A 80 14.46 9.27 -36.99
C PRO A 80 15.13 9.72 -38.30
N GLN A 81 16.38 9.34 -38.50
CA GLN A 81 17.21 9.64 -39.68
C GLN A 81 16.90 8.71 -40.87
N ASP A 82 16.23 7.59 -40.63
CA ASP A 82 15.91 6.58 -41.63
C ASP A 82 14.49 6.74 -42.21
N PHE A 83 13.75 7.78 -41.79
CA PHE A 83 12.40 8.09 -42.27
C PHE A 83 12.44 9.23 -43.30
N ASP A 84 12.13 8.91 -44.56
CA ASP A 84 11.99 9.93 -45.60
C ASP A 84 10.51 10.36 -45.71
N VAL A 85 10.22 11.60 -45.31
CA VAL A 85 8.85 12.13 -45.28
C VAL A 85 8.50 12.70 -46.64
N ILE A 86 7.93 11.86 -47.52
CA ILE A 86 7.44 12.31 -48.83
C ILE A 86 6.14 13.09 -48.63
N THR A 87 6.24 14.42 -48.67
CA THR A 87 5.06 15.30 -48.64
C THR A 87 4.43 15.33 -50.03
N VAL A 88 3.38 14.54 -50.23
CA VAL A 88 2.61 14.56 -51.49
C VAL A 88 1.73 15.80 -51.50
N LYS A 89 2.18 16.87 -52.17
CA LYS A 89 1.29 18.00 -52.52
C LYS A 89 0.22 17.46 -53.48
N GLN A 90 -1.00 17.26 -52.97
CA GLN A 90 -2.17 17.09 -53.83
C GLN A 90 -2.27 18.31 -54.74
N LYS A 91 -2.01 18.10 -56.03
CA LYS A 91 -2.22 19.09 -57.07
C LYS A 91 -3.74 19.22 -57.24
N GLY A 92 -4.25 20.41 -56.93
CA GLY A 92 -5.66 20.75 -57.05
C GLY A 92 -6.22 20.46 -58.44
N LYS A 93 -7.48 20.04 -58.46
CA LYS A 93 -8.42 20.20 -59.56
C LYS A 93 -9.64 20.90 -59.01
#